data_AF-A0A967Z6C7-F1
#
_entry.id   AF-A0A967Z6C7-F1
#
_cell.length_a   1.000
_cell.length_b   1.000
_cell.length_c   1.000
_cell.angle_alpha   90.00
_cell.angle_beta   90.00
_cell.angle_gamma   90.00
#
_symmetry.space_group_name_H-M   'P 1'
#
loop_
_entity.id
_entity.type
_entity.pdbx_description
1 polymer ?
#
loop_
_entity_poly.entity_id
_entity_poly.type
_entity_poly.pdbx_seq_one_letter_code
_entity_poly.pdbx_strand_id
1 'polypeptide(L)'
;GDSLQEGIDLLEPIFASFEDVSVADRSLIWNTDLVETMELENLLVQAMATIKSALYRTESRGAQAREDYSERDDENWLKHT
;
A
#
# COMPACT_ATOMS: atom_id res chain seq x y z
N GLY A 1 -2.27 -16.07 3.26
CA GLY A 1 -2.01 -15.55 1.91
C GLY A 1 -3.26 -15.00 1.29
N ASP A 2 -4.31 -15.80 1.29
CA ASP A 2 -5.60 -15.51 0.63
C ASP A 2 -6.20 -14.15 1.01
N SER A 3 -6.19 -13.79 2.30
CA SER A 3 -6.69 -12.48 2.76
C SER A 3 -5.87 -11.28 2.26
N LEU A 4 -4.56 -11.43 2.07
CA LEU A 4 -3.70 -10.39 1.50
C LEU A 4 -3.94 -10.24 0.00
N GLN A 5 -4.17 -11.36 -0.70
CA GLN A 5 -4.52 -11.33 -2.12
C GLN A 5 -5.89 -10.67 -2.32
N GLU A 6 -6.90 -11.05 -1.54
CA GLU A 6 -8.21 -10.41 -1.55
C GLU A 6 -8.11 -8.90 -1.27
N GLY A 7 -7.28 -8.51 -0.29
CA GLY A 7 -7.03 -7.10 0.00
C GLY A 7 -6.40 -6.35 -1.17
N ILE A 8 -5.48 -6.97 -1.92
CA ILE A 8 -4.91 -6.38 -3.14
C ILE A 8 -5.99 -6.23 -4.21
N ASP A 9 -6.78 -7.27 -4.45
CA ASP A 9 -7.83 -7.28 -5.47
C ASP A 9 -8.89 -6.19 -5.21
N LEU A 10 -9.16 -5.89 -3.94
CA LEU A 10 -10.04 -4.79 -3.53
C LEU A 10 -9.38 -3.40 -3.64
N LEU A 11 -8.08 -3.28 -3.35
CA LEU A 11 -7.38 -2.00 -3.39
C LEU A 11 -6.99 -1.58 -4.81
N GLU A 12 -6.73 -2.50 -5.73
CA GLU A 12 -6.38 -2.18 -7.11
C GLU A 12 -7.41 -1.29 -7.84
N PRO A 13 -8.73 -1.57 -7.82
CA PRO A 13 -9.70 -0.68 -8.44
C PRO A 13 -9.81 0.68 -7.71
N ILE A 14 -9.61 0.72 -6.39
CA ILE A 14 -9.61 1.97 -5.61
C ILE A 14 -8.40 2.84 -5.99
N PHE A 15 -7.23 2.22 -6.13
CA PHE A 15 -6.02 2.91 -6.60
C PHE A 15 -6.22 3.45 -8.01
N ALA A 16 -6.79 2.64 -8.92
CA ALA A 16 -7.05 3.03 -10.30
C ALA A 16 -8.06 4.19 -10.41
N SER A 17 -9.08 4.25 -9.54
CA SER A 17 -10.05 5.35 -9.57
C SER A 17 -9.47 6.71 -9.17
N PHE A 18 -8.21 6.78 -8.71
CA PHE A 18 -7.54 8.05 -8.48
C PHE A 18 -7.32 8.84 -9.79
N GLU A 19 -7.28 8.17 -10.95
CA GLU A 19 -7.19 8.85 -12.26
C GLU A 19 -8.36 9.80 -12.52
N ASP A 20 -9.51 9.58 -11.87
CA ASP A 20 -10.70 10.43 -11.99
C ASP A 20 -10.68 11.63 -11.03
N VAL A 21 -9.69 11.74 -10.14
CA VAL A 21 -9.58 12.82 -9.15
C VAL A 21 -8.99 14.07 -9.80
N SER A 22 -9.59 15.22 -9.51
CA SER A 22 -9.11 16.51 -10.02
C SER A 22 -9.20 17.59 -8.96
N VAL A 23 -8.18 18.46 -8.91
CA VAL A 23 -8.15 19.64 -8.05
C VAL A 23 -9.03 20.74 -8.67
N ALA A 24 -10.00 21.23 -7.91
CA ALA A 24 -10.93 22.26 -8.32
C ALA A 24 -10.37 23.67 -8.07
N ASP A 25 -9.69 23.89 -6.93
CA ASP A 25 -9.06 25.17 -6.62
C ASP A 25 -7.82 25.39 -7.50
N ARG A 26 -7.78 26.54 -8.19
CA ARG A 26 -6.69 26.95 -9.08
C ARG A 26 -5.72 27.94 -8.42
N SER A 27 -6.02 28.40 -7.21
CA SER A 27 -5.12 29.23 -6.41
C SER A 27 -3.85 28.46 -6.05
N LEU A 28 -2.71 29.14 -5.95
CA LEU A 28 -1.49 28.58 -5.36
C LEU A 28 -1.28 29.07 -3.92
N ILE A 29 -2.15 29.93 -3.43
CA ILE A 29 -2.07 30.53 -2.10
C ILE A 29 -2.94 29.68 -1.16
N TRP A 30 -2.32 28.97 -0.23
CA TRP A 30 -3.00 28.14 0.78
C TRP A 30 -4.03 27.17 0.19
N ASN A 31 -3.70 26.53 -0.93
CA ASN A 31 -4.58 25.59 -1.61
C ASN A 31 -4.60 24.25 -0.88
N THR A 32 -5.54 24.09 0.05
CA THR A 32 -5.73 22.85 0.82
C THR A 32 -6.23 21.70 -0.06
N ASP A 33 -7.05 22.00 -1.08
CA ASP A 33 -7.56 21.01 -2.05
C ASP A 33 -6.41 20.29 -2.77
N LEU A 34 -5.40 21.05 -3.23
CA LEU A 34 -4.18 20.49 -3.83
C LEU A 34 -3.40 19.63 -2.84
N VAL A 35 -3.17 20.14 -1.62
CA VAL A 35 -2.38 19.41 -0.60
C VAL A 35 -3.08 18.11 -0.22
N GLU A 36 -4.38 18.14 0.05
CA GLU A 36 -5.17 16.96 0.40
C GLU A 36 -5.21 15.94 -0.74
N THR A 37 -5.28 16.39 -2.00
CA THR A 37 -5.19 15.52 -3.17
C THR A 37 -3.84 14.81 -3.26
N MET A 38 -2.74 15.52 -3.01
CA MET A 38 -1.40 14.92 -2.98
C MET A 38 -1.22 13.95 -1.81
N GLU A 39 -1.77 14.27 -0.63
CA GLU A 39 -1.75 13.36 0.51
C GLU A 39 -2.58 12.09 0.25
N LEU A 40 -3.72 12.21 -0.42
CA LEU A 40 -4.52 11.06 -0.85
C LEU A 40 -3.72 10.14 -1.79
N GLU A 41 -3.04 10.70 -2.79
CA GLU A 41 -2.16 9.93 -3.70
C GLU A 41 -1.07 9.19 -2.91
N ASN A 42 -0.40 9.89 -2.00
CA ASN A 42 0.65 9.31 -1.16
C ASN A 42 0.12 8.15 -0.32
N LEU A 43 -1.05 8.30 0.31
CA LEU A 43 -1.67 7.24 1.09
C LEU A 43 -2.00 6.01 0.25
N LEU A 44 -2.53 6.20 -0.96
CA LEU A 44 -2.84 5.12 -1.89
C LEU A 44 -1.58 4.36 -2.31
N VAL A 45 -0.50 5.06 -2.66
CA VAL A 45 0.78 4.44 -3.02
C VAL A 45 1.38 3.67 -1.84
N GLN A 46 1.38 4.25 -0.64
CA GLN A 46 1.90 3.58 0.56
C GLN A 46 1.08 2.34 0.92
N ALA A 47 -0.25 2.40 0.80
CA ALA A 47 -1.13 1.26 1.05
C ALA A 47 -0.81 0.10 0.08
N MET A 48 -0.72 0.39 -1.23
CA MET A 48 -0.40 -0.60 -2.25
C MET A 48 1.00 -1.20 -2.07
N ALA A 49 2.01 -0.38 -1.80
CA ALA A 49 3.37 -0.86 -1.55
C ALA A 49 3.41 -1.77 -0.32
N THR A 50 2.71 -1.39 0.76
CA THR A 50 2.68 -2.16 2.01
C THR A 50 2.03 -3.52 1.82
N ILE A 51 0.83 -3.59 1.24
CA ILE A 51 0.09 -4.86 1.12
C ILE A 51 0.75 -5.82 0.11
N LYS A 52 1.28 -5.30 -1.01
CA LYS A 52 2.00 -6.11 -2.00
C LYS A 52 3.32 -6.64 -1.43
N SER A 53 4.04 -5.82 -0.67
CA SER A 53 5.24 -6.26 0.07
C SER A 53 4.90 -7.32 1.11
N ALA A 54 3.77 -7.16 1.80
CA ALA A 54 3.31 -8.13 2.79
C ALA A 54 2.96 -9.48 2.17
N LEU A 55 2.32 -9.49 0.99
CA LEU A 55 2.02 -10.71 0.24
C LEU A 55 3.28 -11.40 -0.26
N TYR A 56 4.20 -10.64 -0.88
CA TYR A 56 5.43 -11.17 -1.47
C TYR A 56 6.37 -11.78 -0.44
N ARG A 57 6.45 -11.19 0.76
CA ARG A 57 7.27 -11.72 1.86
C ARG A 57 6.60 -12.94 2.49
N THR A 58 7.09 -14.13 2.13
CA THR A 58 6.58 -15.43 2.61
C THR A 58 7.35 -15.94 3.84
N GLU A 59 7.39 -15.14 4.90
CA GLU A 59 7.90 -15.53 6.23
C GLU A 59 7.17 -14.73 7.32
N SER A 60 7.43 -15.06 8.58
CA SER A 60 7.04 -14.24 9.72
C SER A 60 8.26 -13.65 10.41
N ARG A 61 8.29 -12.31 10.57
CA ARG A 61 9.39 -11.59 11.20
C ARG A 61 8.94 -10.30 11.87
N GLY A 62 9.18 -10.19 13.17
CA GLY A 62 8.85 -8.99 13.94
C GLY A 62 7.34 -8.74 13.96
N ALA A 63 6.91 -7.57 13.48
CA ALA A 63 5.50 -7.20 13.45
C ALA A 63 4.71 -7.87 12.30
N GLN A 64 5.38 -8.40 11.28
CA GLN A 64 4.73 -9.08 10.18
C GLN A 64 4.63 -10.58 10.50
N ALA A 65 3.41 -11.03 10.83
CA ALA A 65 3.09 -12.43 11.11
C ALA A 65 2.15 -12.98 10.03
N ARG A 66 2.54 -14.10 9.42
CA ARG A 66 1.82 -14.80 8.35
C ARG A 66 1.40 -16.16 8.86
N GLU A 67 0.10 -16.44 8.92
CA GLU A 67 -0.42 -17.75 9.36
C GLU A 67 -0.01 -18.88 8.40
N ASP A 68 0.16 -18.56 7.11
CA ASP A 68 0.61 -19.48 6.07
C ASP A 68 2.14 -19.65 6.00
N TYR A 69 2.89 -18.80 6.71
CA TYR A 69 4.36 -18.86 6.84
C TYR A 69 4.79 -18.41 8.24
N SER A 70 4.53 -19.24 9.26
CA SER A 70 4.69 -18.87 10.68
C SER A 70 6.13 -18.67 11.14
N GLU A 71 7.09 -19.25 10.42
CA GLU A 71 8.50 -19.25 10.81
C GLU A 71 9.28 -18.10 10.18
N ARG A 72 10.36 -17.73 10.85
CA ARG A 72 11.38 -16.84 10.29
C ARG A 72 12.25 -17.61 9.30
N ASP A 73 12.48 -17.05 8.12
CA ASP A 73 13.32 -17.67 7.07
C ASP A 73 14.53 -16.77 6.78
N ASP A 74 15.63 -17.04 7.47
CA ASP A 74 16.87 -16.27 7.30
C ASP A 74 17.64 -16.62 6.02
N GLU A 75 17.36 -17.75 5.38
CA GLU A 75 18.04 -18.15 4.14
C GLU A 75 17.52 -17.33 2.95
N ASN A 76 16.20 -17.17 2.83
CA ASN A 76 15.60 -16.47 1.70
C ASN A 76 15.26 -15.01 1.98
N TRP A 77 15.05 -14.63 3.25
CA TRP A 77 14.46 -13.33 3.61
C TRP A 77 15.30 -12.45 4.56
N LEU A 78 16.58 -12.74 4.74
CA LEU A 78 17.53 -11.80 5.36
C LEU A 78 17.88 -10.64 4.39
N LYS A 79 16.86 -9.87 4.01
CA LYS A 79 16.89 -8.74 3.07
C LYS A 79 15.75 -7.77 3.35
N HIS A 80 15.92 -6.52 2.89
CA HIS A 80 14.86 -5.53 2.87
C HIS A 80 13.97 -5.74 1.64
N THR A 81 12.66 -5.53 1.84
CA THR A 81 11.67 -5.51 0.75
C THR A 81 11.63 -4.11 0.16
#